data_AF-A0A7W1U538-F1
#
_entry.id   AF-A0A7W1U538-F1
#
_cell.length_a   1.000
_cell.length_b   1.000
_cell.length_c   1.000
_cell.angle_alpha   90.00
_cell.angle_beta   90.00
_cell.angle_gamma   90.00
#
_symmetry.space_group_name_H-M   'P 1'
#
loop_
_entity.id
_entity.type
_entity.pdbx_description
1 polymer ?
#
loop_
_entity_poly.entity_id
_entity_poly.type
_entity_poly.pdbx_seq_one_letter_code
_entity_poly.pdbx_strand_id
1 'polypeptide(L)'
;MNKEGKKQVGRYKFLPVAGEQNLNEADRKAKTADFLTDELKERVTKGPVQFRLVVQIPNAGDPTKDPSIVWPEDRKTVDIGTISVTSLVADSDAASR
;
A
#
# COMPACT_ATOMS: atom_id res chain seq x y z
N MET A 1 -10.12 -13.88 -12.02
CA MET A 1 -10.75 -15.06 -12.65
C MET A 1 -9.62 -15.96 -13.12
N ASN A 2 -9.68 -17.26 -12.89
CA ASN A 2 -8.66 -18.21 -13.38
C ASN A 2 -9.01 -18.74 -14.78
N LYS A 3 -8.15 -19.58 -15.37
CA LYS A 3 -8.37 -20.19 -16.69
C LYS A 3 -9.65 -21.04 -16.79
N GLU A 4 -10.19 -21.50 -15.67
CA GLU A 4 -11.44 -22.28 -15.59
C GLU A 4 -12.69 -21.40 -15.43
N GLY A 5 -12.54 -20.07 -15.45
CA GLY A 5 -13.64 -19.13 -15.24
C GLY A 5 -14.02 -18.89 -13.78
N LYS A 6 -13.35 -19.52 -12.80
CA LYS A 6 -13.63 -19.31 -11.37
C LYS A 6 -13.16 -17.92 -10.95
N LYS A 7 -14.03 -17.17 -10.28
CA LYS A 7 -13.74 -15.85 -9.72
C LYS A 7 -13.42 -15.99 -8.22
N GLN A 8 -12.39 -15.30 -7.78
CA GLN A 8 -12.02 -15.16 -6.36
C GLN A 8 -12.08 -13.69 -6.01
N VAL A 9 -12.81 -13.35 -4.95
CA VAL A 9 -12.82 -11.99 -4.39
C VAL A 9 -11.63 -11.85 -3.45
N GLY A 10 -11.04 -10.65 -3.40
CA GLY A 10 -10.00 -10.32 -2.44
C GLY A 10 -9.82 -8.81 -2.32
N ARG A 11 -9.14 -8.38 -1.26
CA ARG A 11 -8.71 -7.00 -1.04
C ARG A 11 -7.19 -6.93 -1.14
N TYR A 12 -6.67 -5.95 -1.88
CA TYR A 12 -5.23 -5.71 -1.96
C TYR A 12 -4.75 -5.01 -0.68
N LYS A 13 -3.62 -5.47 -0.13
CA LYS A 13 -2.87 -4.76 0.92
C LYS A 13 -1.44 -4.54 0.41
N PHE A 14 -0.92 -3.34 0.63
CA PHE A 14 0.46 -2.96 0.31
C PHE A 14 1.21 -2.82 1.63
N LEU A 15 2.02 -3.81 1.96
CA LEU A 15 2.72 -3.87 3.24
C LEU A 15 4.13 -3.29 3.07
N PRO A 16 4.48 -2.18 3.74
CA PRO A 16 5.81 -1.59 3.60
C PRO A 16 6.86 -2.59 4.11
N VAL A 17 7.87 -2.89 3.27
CA VAL A 17 8.97 -3.79 3.66
C VAL A 17 9.79 -3.18 4.81
N ALA A 18 9.90 -1.86 4.85
CA ALA A 18 10.55 -1.11 5.92
C ALA A 18 9.73 -0.99 7.22
N GLY A 19 8.52 -1.57 7.24
CA GLY A 19 7.57 -1.44 8.35
C GLY A 19 6.78 -0.13 8.33
N GLU A 20 5.69 -0.10 9.10
CA GLU A 20 4.86 1.10 9.28
C GLU A 20 5.52 2.06 10.25
N GLN A 21 5.57 3.34 9.88
CA GLN A 21 6.12 4.42 10.69
C GLN A 21 5.04 5.50 10.85
N ASN A 22 4.60 5.72 12.08
CA ASN A 22 3.56 6.68 12.40
C ASN A 22 4.14 7.87 13.17
N LEU A 23 3.70 9.08 12.83
CA LEU A 23 4.04 10.28 13.59
C LEU A 23 3.06 10.46 14.76
N ASN A 24 3.62 10.70 15.95
CA ASN A 24 2.82 11.21 17.05
C ASN A 24 2.36 12.66 16.76
N GLU A 25 1.49 13.19 17.61
CA GLU A 25 0.88 14.50 17.37
C GLU A 25 1.90 15.66 17.42
N ALA A 26 2.88 15.60 18.31
CA ALA A 26 3.90 16.64 18.43
C ALA A 26 4.79 16.70 17.18
N ASP A 27 5.29 15.55 16.73
CA ASP A 27 6.12 15.44 15.54
C ASP A 27 5.36 15.90 14.29
N ARG A 28 4.07 15.55 14.19
CA ARG A 28 3.20 15.96 13.08
C ARG A 28 3.04 17.48 13.02
N LYS A 29 2.82 18.15 14.16
CA LYS A 29 2.69 19.61 14.23
C LYS A 29 3.99 20.32 13.83
N ALA A 30 5.13 19.67 14.00
CA ALA A 30 6.44 20.19 13.61
C ALA A 30 6.77 19.97 12.12
N LYS A 31 5.97 19.19 11.38
CA LYS A 31 6.21 18.93 9.95
C LYS A 31 5.62 20.03 9.06
N THR A 32 6.30 20.29 7.95
CA THR A 32 5.80 21.15 6.88
C THR A 32 4.69 20.44 6.10
N ALA A 33 3.91 21.20 5.32
CA ALA A 33 2.90 20.64 4.42
C ALA A 33 3.52 19.67 3.39
N ASP A 34 4.76 19.92 2.97
CA ASP A 34 5.48 19.13 1.96
C ASP A 34 6.27 17.96 2.55
N PHE A 35 6.22 17.74 3.87
CA PHE A 35 7.08 16.79 4.56
C PHE A 35 7.08 15.38 3.94
N LEU A 36 5.92 14.81 3.62
CA LEU A 36 5.86 13.46 3.06
C LEU A 36 6.46 13.39 1.64
N THR A 37 6.32 14.46 0.86
CA THR A 37 6.90 14.55 -0.48
C THR A 37 8.42 14.64 -0.39
N ASP A 38 8.95 15.49 0.49
CA ASP A 38 10.39 15.66 0.67
C ASP A 38 11.04 14.43 1.30
N GLU A 39 10.36 13.80 2.26
CA GLU A 39 10.79 12.55 2.87
C GLU A 39 10.83 11.41 1.84
N LEU A 40 9.80 11.27 1.01
CA LEU A 40 9.80 10.26 -0.05
C LEU A 40 10.91 10.51 -1.08
N LYS A 41 11.14 11.78 -1.44
CA LYS A 41 12.26 12.16 -2.34
C LYS A 41 13.59 11.71 -1.77
N GLU A 42 13.86 12.04 -0.51
CA GLU A 42 15.08 11.65 0.19
C GLU A 42 15.21 10.13 0.34
N ARG A 43 14.09 9.45 0.61
CA ARG A 43 14.08 8.00 0.79
C ARG A 43 14.47 7.27 -0.49
N VAL A 44 13.93 7.69 -1.64
CA VAL A 44 14.21 7.05 -2.94
C VAL A 44 15.67 7.26 -3.36
N THR A 45 16.32 8.38 -3.00
CA THR A 45 17.76 8.57 -3.31
C THR A 45 18.67 7.65 -2.50
N LYS A 46 18.23 7.17 -1.34
CA LYS A 46 18.95 6.19 -0.50
C LYS A 46 18.77 4.74 -0.98
N GLY A 47 17.74 4.47 -1.78
CA GLY A 47 17.47 3.16 -2.34
C GLY A 47 15.98 2.94 -2.65
N PRO A 48 15.61 1.77 -3.19
CA PRO A 48 14.23 1.48 -3.55
C PRO A 48 13.29 1.49 -2.34
N VAL A 49 12.14 2.13 -2.48
CA VAL A 49 11.03 1.99 -1.52
C VAL A 49 10.21 0.77 -1.93
N GLN A 50 10.08 -0.20 -1.03
CA GLN A 50 9.49 -1.50 -1.35
C GLN A 50 8.22 -1.80 -0.54
N PHE A 51 7.25 -2.38 -1.23
CA PHE A 51 6.00 -2.89 -0.64
C PHE A 51 5.77 -4.33 -1.07
N ARG A 52 5.42 -5.21 -0.12
CA ARG A 52 4.84 -6.51 -0.45
C ARG A 52 3.38 -6.32 -0.84
N LEU A 53 3.01 -6.81 -2.01
CA LEU A 53 1.63 -6.81 -2.48
C LEU A 53 1.00 -8.13 -2.09
N VAL A 54 -0.01 -8.08 -1.22
CA VAL A 54 -0.75 -9.26 -0.78
C VAL A 54 -2.23 -9.12 -1.09
N VAL A 55 -2.91 -10.24 -1.30
CA VAL A 55 -4.37 -10.32 -1.45
C VAL A 55 -4.95 -10.98 -0.21
N GLN A 56 -5.76 -10.24 0.55
CA GLN A 56 -6.55 -10.77 1.65
C GLN A 56 -7.82 -11.42 1.09
N ILE A 57 -8.08 -12.66 1.48
CA ILE A 57 -9.21 -13.47 1.02
C ILE A 57 -10.34 -13.40 2.06
N PRO A 58 -11.58 -13.04 1.65
CA PRO A 58 -12.71 -13.04 2.57
C PRO A 58 -13.07 -14.45 3.01
N ASN A 59 -13.50 -14.56 4.26
CA ASN A 59 -14.24 -15.71 4.75
C ASN A 59 -15.71 -15.61 4.31
N ALA A 60 -16.45 -16.72 4.45
CA ALA A 60 -17.88 -16.71 4.22
C ALA A 60 -18.59 -15.70 5.15
N GLY A 61 -19.44 -14.86 4.59
CA GLY A 61 -20.16 -13.81 5.33
C GLY A 61 -19.42 -12.47 5.44
N ASP A 62 -18.15 -12.39 5.06
CA ASP A 62 -17.44 -11.11 5.05
C ASP A 62 -18.07 -10.14 4.03
N PRO A 63 -18.26 -8.86 4.39
CA PRO A 63 -18.81 -7.87 3.48
C PRO A 63 -17.78 -7.55 2.39
N THR A 64 -18.11 -7.92 1.16
CA THR A 64 -17.26 -7.66 -0.02
C THR A 64 -17.63 -6.38 -0.77
N LYS A 65 -18.79 -5.78 -0.44
CA LYS A 65 -19.34 -4.59 -1.11
C LYS A 65 -19.28 -3.31 -0.26
N ASP A 66 -18.96 -3.43 1.02
CA ASP A 66 -18.81 -2.28 1.93
C ASP A 66 -17.32 -2.13 2.31
N PRO A 67 -16.63 -1.10 1.79
CA PRO A 67 -15.22 -0.87 2.10
C PRO A 67 -15.00 -0.24 3.49
N SER A 68 -16.03 0.27 4.16
CA SER A 68 -15.90 0.88 5.50
C SER A 68 -15.74 -0.18 6.62
N ILE A 69 -16.12 -1.43 6.35
CA ILE A 69 -16.01 -2.53 7.30
C ILE A 69 -14.66 -3.22 7.13
N VAL A 70 -13.84 -3.11 8.18
CA VAL A 70 -12.56 -3.79 8.29
C VAL A 70 -12.80 -5.29 8.51
N TRP A 71 -12.10 -6.12 7.73
CA TRP A 71 -12.09 -7.56 7.99
C TRP A 71 -11.10 -7.87 9.12
N PRO A 72 -11.39 -8.83 9.99
CA PRO A 72 -10.44 -9.28 11.02
C PRO A 72 -9.07 -9.65 10.43
N GLU A 73 -8.00 -9.54 11.23
CA GLU A 73 -6.63 -9.77 10.76
C GLU A 73 -6.29 -11.27 10.55
N ASP A 74 -7.14 -12.18 11.03
CA ASP A 74 -6.96 -13.64 10.86
C ASP A 74 -7.27 -14.15 9.44
N ARG A 75 -7.74 -13.28 8.54
CA ARG A 75 -8.04 -13.66 7.16
C ARG A 75 -6.79 -14.07 6.41
N LYS A 76 -6.91 -15.16 5.65
CA LYS A 76 -5.85 -15.66 4.80
C LYS A 76 -5.37 -14.57 3.84
N THR A 77 -4.05 -14.35 3.82
CA THR A 77 -3.38 -13.50 2.83
C THR A 77 -2.56 -14.35 1.87
N VAL A 78 -2.53 -13.95 0.61
CA VAL A 78 -1.68 -14.54 -0.42
C VAL A 78 -0.70 -13.48 -0.90
N ASP A 79 0.60 -13.74 -0.77
CA ASP A 79 1.65 -12.90 -1.36
C ASP A 79 1.64 -13.07 -2.88
N ILE A 80 1.57 -11.95 -3.60
CA ILE A 80 1.53 -11.93 -5.06
C ILE A 80 2.69 -11.13 -5.68
N GLY A 81 3.64 -10.67 -4.86
CA GLY A 81 4.87 -10.03 -5.34
C GLY A 81 5.29 -8.80 -4.54
N THR A 82 6.27 -8.09 -5.08
CA THR A 82 6.85 -6.88 -4.48
C THR A 82 6.82 -5.73 -5.49
N ILE A 83 6.36 -4.57 -5.05
CA ILE A 83 6.42 -3.32 -5.79
C ILE A 83 7.62 -2.53 -5.28
N SER A 84 8.46 -2.04 -6.20
CA SER A 84 9.62 -1.22 -5.89
C SER A 84 9.51 0.12 -6.60
N VAL A 85 9.57 1.21 -5.84
CA VAL A 85 9.72 2.57 -6.36
C VAL A 85 11.20 2.90 -6.34
N THR A 86 11.80 3.02 -7.52
CA THR A 86 13.26 3.17 -7.70
C THR A 86 13.68 4.55 -8.20
N SER A 87 12.72 5.37 -8.65
CA SER A 87 13.00 6.67 -9.22
C SER A 87 11.80 7.59 -9.08
N LEU A 88 12.07 8.89 -9.14
CA LEU A 88 11.08 9.95 -9.11
C LEU A 88 10.99 10.57 -10.50
N VAL A 89 9.79 11.00 -10.88
CA VAL A 89 9.61 11.89 -12.02
C VAL A 89 9.66 13.34 -11.51
N ALA A 90 10.18 14.24 -12.35
CA ALA A 90 10.28 15.65 -11.98
C ALA A 90 8.91 16.32 -11.79
N ASP A 91 7.91 15.85 -12.53
CA ASP A 91 6.52 16.29 -12.46
C ASP A 91 5.61 15.06 -12.56
N SER A 92 4.89 14.78 -11.47
CA SER A 92 3.97 13.63 -11.40
C SER A 92 2.72 13.85 -12.24
N ASP A 93 2.22 15.08 -12.35
CA ASP A 93 1.01 15.40 -13.10
C ASP A 93 1.27 15.32 -14.61
N ALA A 94 2.43 15.82 -15.06
CA ALA A 94 2.85 15.66 -16.46
C ALA A 94 3.07 14.20 -16.84
N ALA A 95 3.54 13.36 -15.91
CA ALA A 95 3.79 11.93 -16.13
C ALA A 95 2.53 11.04 -16.13
N SER A 96 1.38 11.57 -15.69
CA SER A 96 0.13 10.79 -15.54
C SER A 96 -0.73 10.72 -16.82
N ARG A 97 -0.19 11.13 -17.98
CA ARG A 97 -0.91 11.23 -19.26
C ARG A 97 -0.66 10.06 -20.20
#